data_AF-A0ABC9T9J6-F1
#
_entry.id   AF-A0ABC9T9J6-F1
#
_cell.length_a   1.000
_cell.length_b   1.000
_cell.length_c   1.000
_cell.angle_alpha   90.00
_cell.angle_beta   90.00
_cell.angle_gamma   90.00
#
_symmetry.space_group_name_H-M   'P 1'
#
loop_
_entity.id
_entity.type
_entity.pdbx_description
1 polymer ?
#
loop_
_entity_poly.entity_id
_entity_poly.type
_entity_poly.pdbx_seq_one_letter_code
_entity_poly.pdbx_strand_id
1 'polypeptide(L)' 'MIDPVFGRKDPKLDYHTRIGAYGVIPDHSGARLLILQAPNHALFLPGGGVEEGETPEVTLAR' A
#
# COMPACT_ATOMS: atom_id res chain seq x y z
N MET A 1 20.33 4.73 -5.21
CA MET A 1 18.91 5.06 -5.02
C MET A 1 18.61 4.83 -3.54
N ILE A 2 17.97 5.76 -2.85
CA ILE A 2 17.62 5.60 -1.43
C ILE A 2 16.17 5.15 -1.39
N ASP A 3 15.91 4.01 -0.75
CA ASP A 3 14.54 3.56 -0.51
C ASP A 3 13.90 4.48 0.53
N PRO A 4 12.74 5.10 0.23
CA PRO A 4 12.07 5.93 1.21
C PRO A 4 11.52 5.05 2.34
N VAL A 5 11.97 5.31 3.57
CA VAL A 5 11.56 4.57 4.77
C VAL A 5 10.67 5.46 5.64
N PHE A 6 9.48 4.95 5.97
CA PHE A 6 8.51 5.64 6.80
C PHE A 6 8.22 4.85 8.09
N GLY A 7 7.78 5.56 9.13
CA GLY A 7 7.47 4.98 10.44
C GLY A 7 8.70 4.83 11.35
N ARG A 8 8.45 4.48 12.62
CA ARG A 8 9.50 4.20 13.60
C ARG A 8 9.46 2.71 13.96
N LYS A 9 10.56 2.01 13.70
CA LYS A 9 10.73 0.61 14.09
C LYS A 9 11.05 0.53 15.59
N ASP A 10 10.30 -0.27 16.34
CA ASP A 10 10.60 -0.54 17.75
C ASP A 10 11.63 -1.68 17.85
N PRO A 11 12.83 -1.46 18.42
CA PRO A 11 13.86 -2.50 18.52
C PRO A 11 13.49 -3.67 19.44
N LYS A 12 12.41 -3.55 20.23
CA LYS A 12 11.94 -4.61 21.14
C LYS A 12 10.98 -5.60 20.49
N LEU A 13 10.50 -5.31 19.28
CA LEU A 13 9.53 -6.15 18.57
C LEU A 13 10.22 -6.95 17.47
N ASP A 14 9.73 -8.16 17.24
CA ASP A 14 10.09 -8.94 16.06
C ASP A 14 9.17 -8.56 14.89
N TYR A 15 9.76 -8.14 13.76
CA TYR A 15 9.01 -7.65 12.60
C TYR A 15 9.06 -8.67 11.48
N HIS A 16 7.89 -9.03 10.96
CA HIS A 16 7.76 -9.88 9.78
C HIS A 16 7.60 -9.05 8.50
N THR A 17 8.30 -9.45 7.45
CA THR A 17 8.17 -8.82 6.14
C THR A 17 6.85 -9.22 5.50
N ARG A 18 6.06 -8.22 5.09
CA ARG A 18 4.89 -8.39 4.23
C ARG A 18 4.98 -7.37 3.09
N ILE A 19 5.08 -7.87 1.87
CA ILE A 19 5.16 -7.03 0.68
C ILE A 19 3.76 -6.51 0.36
N GLY A 20 3.67 -5.26 -0.09
CA GLY A 20 2.41 -4.65 -0.54
C GLY A 20 2.56 -3.94 -1.86
N ALA A 21 1.49 -3.94 -2.65
CA ALA A 21 1.37 -3.22 -3.91
C ALA A 21 0.20 -2.24 -3.80
N TYR A 22 0.42 -1.00 -4.25
CA TYR A 22 -0.56 0.08 -4.17
C TYR A 22 -0.64 0.84 -5.49
N GLY A 23 -1.85 1.11 -5.95
CA GLY A 23 -2.14 1.82 -7.18
C GLY A 23 -2.41 3.31 -6.93
N VAL A 24 -1.94 4.16 -7.84
CA VAL A 24 -2.34 5.57 -7.93
C VAL A 24 -3.34 5.70 -9.06
N ILE A 25 -4.60 5.92 -8.73
CA ILE A 25 -5.69 5.93 -9.72
C ILE A 25 -6.28 7.35 -9.78
N PRO A 26 -5.81 8.20 -10.70
CA PRO A 26 -6.37 9.52 -10.91
C PRO A 26 -7.73 9.43 -11.59
N ASP A 27 -8.58 10.42 -11.33
CA ASP A 27 -9.76 10.66 -12.14
C ASP A 27 -9.38 11.20 -13.53
N HIS A 28 -10.36 11.31 -14.44
CA HIS A 28 -10.10 11.81 -15.79
C HIS A 28 -9.48 13.22 -15.84
N SER A 29 -9.68 14.04 -14.81
CA SER A 29 -9.11 15.39 -14.74
C SER A 29 -7.65 15.40 -14.28
N GLY A 30 -7.18 14.31 -13.64
CA GLY A 30 -5.88 14.25 -12.98
C GLY A 30 -5.79 15.01 -11.66
N ALA A 31 -6.86 15.68 -11.23
CA ALA A 31 -6.88 16.51 -10.02
C ALA A 31 -7.31 15.76 -8.76
N ARG A 32 -7.91 14.57 -8.91
CA ARG A 32 -8.38 13.75 -7.79
C ARG A 32 -7.82 12.34 -7.89
N LEU A 33 -7.54 11.73 -6.74
CA LEU A 33 -7.13 10.33 -6.63
C LEU A 33 -8.21 9.52 -5.93
N LEU A 34 -8.38 8.26 -6.33
CA LEU A 34 -9.14 7.28 -5.56
C LEU A 34 -8.42 6.96 -4.24
N ILE A 35 -9.15 7.00 -3.14
CA ILE A 35 -8.65 6.72 -1.79
C ILE A 35 -9.63 5.77 -1.08
N LEU A 36 -9.11 4.79 -0.34
CA LEU A 36 -9.87 3.93 0.55
C LEU A 36 -9.84 4.49 1.96
N GLN A 37 -11.00 4.59 2.60
CA GLN A 37 -11.10 4.94 4.02
C GLN A 37 -11.42 3.68 4.84
N ALA A 38 -10.52 3.32 5.75
CA ALA A 38 -10.76 2.23 6.69
C ALA A 38 -11.73 2.65 7.81
N PRO A 39 -12.35 1.70 8.54
CA PRO A 39 -13.28 2.01 9.63
C PRO A 39 -12.70 2.89 10.75
N ASN A 40 -11.39 2.90 10.91
CA ASN A 40 -10.66 3.78 11.84
C ASN A 40 -10.34 5.17 11.25
N HIS A 41 -10.97 5.53 10.14
CA HIS A 41 -10.77 6.77 9.39
C HIS A 41 -9.40 6.96 8.74
N ALA A 42 -8.51 5.97 8.78
CA ALA A 42 -7.25 6.02 8.05
C ALA A 42 -7.50 5.97 6.53
N LEU A 43 -6.69 6.73 5.79
CA LEU A 43 -6.76 6.84 4.34
C LEU A 43 -5.62 6.04 3.70
N PHE A 44 -5.97 5.19 2.74
CA PHE A 44 -5.03 4.33 2.02
C PHE A 44 -5.19 4.48 0.52
N LEU A 45 -4.10 4.28 -0.21
CA LEU A 45 -4.18 4.03 -1.64
C LEU A 45 -4.87 2.66 -1.89
N PRO A 46 -5.59 2.50 -3.00
CA PRO A 46 -6.09 1.19 -3.42
C PRO A 46 -4.96 0.18 -3.55
N GLY A 47 -5.18 -1.03 -3.05
CA GLY A 47 -4.18 -2.10 -3.04
C GLY A 47 -4.12 -2.81 -1.68
N GLY A 48 -3.02 -3.52 -1.44
CA GLY A 48 -2.91 -4.35 -0.26
C GLY A 48 -1.62 -5.15 -0.21
N GLY A 49 -1.61 -6.17 0.66
CA GLY A 49 -0.48 -7.09 0.73
C GLY A 49 -0.51 -8.08 -0.42
N VAL A 50 0.67 -8.34 -0.97
CA VAL A 50 0.91 -9.38 -1.97
C VAL A 50 0.79 -10.74 -1.29
N GLU A 51 -0.03 -11.61 -1.84
CA GLU A 51 -0.18 -12.98 -1.37
C GLU A 51 0.89 -13.90 -1.99
N GLU A 52 1.07 -15.09 -1.41
CA GLU A 52 2.11 -16.02 -1.88
C GLU A 52 1.87 -16.42 -3.35
N GLY A 53 2.88 -16.20 -4.18
CA GLY A 53 2.82 -16.48 -5.62
C GLY A 53 2.17 -15.39 -6.48
N GLU A 54 1.64 -14.31 -5.89
CA GLU A 54 1.14 -13.16 -6.66
C GLU A 54 2.29 -12.28 -7.16
N THR A 55 2.14 -11.74 -8.38
CA THR A 55 2.92 -10.56 -8.79
C THR A 55 2.21 -9.29 -8.31
N PRO A 56 2.90 -8.15 -8.19
CA PRO A 56 2.27 -6.88 -7.84
C PRO A 56 1.07 -6.52 -8.73
N GLU A 57 1.13 -6.84 -10.02
CA GLU A 57 0.05 -6.61 -10.97
C GLU A 57 -1.19 -7.46 -10.66
N VAL A 58 -0.99 -8.74 -10.31
CA VAL A 58 -2.07 -9.64 -9.90
C VAL A 58 -2.70 -9.15 -8.60
N THR A 59 -1.90 -8.77 -7.60
CA THR A 59 -2.39 -8.22 -6.33
C THR A 59 -3.25 -6.97 -6.54
N LEU A 60 -2.89 -6.09 -7.47
CA LEU A 60 -3.64 -4.87 -7.76
C LEU A 60 -4.93 -5.10 -8.54
N ALA A 61 -5.04 -6.22 -9.26
CA ALA A 61 -6.19 -6.54 -10.11
C ALA A 61 -7.32 -7.30 -9.37
N ARG A 62 -7.08 -7.74 -8.13
CA ARG A 62 -7.99 -8.57 -7.33
C ARG A 62 -9.10 -7.80 -6.64
#